data_AF-A0A534P474-F1
#
_entry.id   AF-A0A534P474-F1
#
_cell.length_a   1.000
_cell.length_b   1.000
_cell.length_c   1.000
_cell.angle_alpha   90.00
_cell.angle_beta   90.00
_cell.angle_gamma   90.00
#
_symmetry.space_group_name_H-M   'P 1'
#
loop_
_entity.id
_entity.type
_entity.pdbx_description
1 polymer ?
#
loop_
_entity_poly.entity_id
_entity_poly.type
_entity_poly.pdbx_seq_one_letter_code
_entity_poly.pdbx_strand_id
1 'polypeptide(L)'
;MSNARRAATANRLARQRRQDAPEPAAAAWHRSRGMLFALFAASGFAGLIYEAIWTHYLKLFLGHAAYAQTLVLAIFMGGLALGSWLSSRWSERWRDLFVAYAATEAAIGVLGLAFHHVFVGATSLAYEHVLPHLGGSAAAVTLFKWSLAAVLILPQSVLLGMTFPLM
;
A
#
# COMPACT_ATOMS: atom_id res chain seq x y z
N MET A 1 -5.10 -37.58 -59.42
CA MET A 1 -4.32 -37.40 -58.17
C MET A 1 -3.78 -35.98 -57.92
N SER A 2 -3.99 -35.00 -58.82
CA SER A 2 -3.45 -33.62 -58.72
C SER A 2 -4.19 -32.70 -57.72
N ASN A 3 -5.51 -32.80 -57.60
CA ASN A 3 -6.32 -31.89 -56.77
C ASN A 3 -6.17 -32.10 -55.26
N ALA A 4 -6.00 -33.35 -54.80
CA ALA A 4 -5.88 -33.65 -53.38
C ALA A 4 -4.61 -33.05 -52.74
N ARG A 5 -3.50 -33.04 -53.49
CA ARG A 5 -2.24 -32.44 -53.03
C ARG A 5 -2.34 -30.91 -52.94
N ARG A 6 -2.99 -30.25 -53.91
CA ARG A 6 -3.22 -28.80 -53.88
C ARG A 6 -4.09 -28.36 -52.71
N ALA A 7 -5.14 -29.11 -52.41
CA ALA A 7 -6.01 -28.84 -51.26
C ALA A 7 -5.28 -28.98 -49.91
N ALA A 8 -4.43 -30.00 -49.78
CA ALA A 8 -3.59 -30.20 -48.59
C ALA A 8 -2.57 -29.06 -48.39
N THR A 9 -1.92 -28.60 -49.47
CA THR A 9 -0.97 -27.49 -49.40
C THR A 9 -1.66 -26.16 -49.08
N ALA A 10 -2.82 -25.88 -49.68
CA ALA A 10 -3.60 -24.69 -49.38
C ALA A 10 -4.04 -24.63 -47.91
N ASN A 11 -4.44 -25.77 -47.33
CA ASN A 11 -4.84 -25.86 -45.93
C ASN A 11 -3.64 -25.67 -44.98
N ARG A 12 -2.45 -26.17 -45.33
CA ARG A 12 -1.21 -25.90 -44.56
C ARG A 12 -0.85 -24.42 -44.56
N LEU A 13 -0.90 -23.77 -45.71
CA LEU A 13 -0.58 -22.34 -45.84
C LEU A 13 -1.60 -21.46 -45.09
N ALA A 14 -2.88 -21.85 -45.08
CA ALA A 14 -3.92 -21.16 -44.31
C ALA A 14 -3.72 -21.32 -42.79
N ARG A 15 -3.28 -22.50 -42.32
CA ARG A 15 -2.94 -22.73 -40.91
C ARG A 15 -1.68 -21.98 -40.48
N GLN A 16 -0.63 -21.97 -41.32
CA GLN A 16 0.58 -21.18 -41.06
C GLN A 16 0.29 -19.69 -40.99
N ARG A 17 -0.49 -19.13 -41.93
CA ARG A 17 -0.91 -17.71 -41.85
C ARG A 17 -1.69 -17.35 -40.58
N ARG A 18 -2.43 -18.30 -39.99
CA ARG A 18 -3.13 -18.08 -38.71
C ARG A 18 -2.18 -18.19 -37.50
N GLN A 19 -1.10 -18.96 -37.60
CA GLN A 19 -0.08 -19.10 -36.56
C GLN A 19 0.95 -17.97 -36.59
N ASP A 20 1.28 -17.47 -37.79
CA ASP A 20 2.22 -16.36 -38.00
C ASP A 20 1.54 -14.99 -37.85
N ALA A 21 0.20 -14.95 -37.73
CA ALA A 21 -0.50 -13.73 -37.36
C ALA A 21 -0.05 -13.34 -35.95
N PRO A 22 0.53 -12.14 -35.75
CA PRO A 22 1.02 -11.73 -34.44
C PRO A 22 -0.14 -11.79 -33.44
N GLU A 23 -0.04 -12.67 -32.44
CA GLU A 23 -1.09 -12.82 -31.43
C GLU A 23 -1.34 -11.47 -30.74
N PRO A 24 -2.49 -10.81 -30.94
CA PRO A 24 -2.80 -9.54 -30.28
C PRO A 24 -2.83 -9.70 -28.75
N ALA A 25 -3.02 -10.93 -28.26
CA ALA A 25 -2.94 -11.29 -26.86
C ALA A 25 -1.54 -11.07 -26.28
N ALA A 26 -0.46 -11.58 -26.90
CA ALA A 26 0.89 -11.46 -26.33
C ALA A 26 1.31 -9.99 -26.09
N ALA A 27 1.03 -9.11 -27.05
CA ALA A 27 1.33 -7.68 -26.94
C ALA A 27 0.46 -6.96 -25.86
N ALA A 28 -0.80 -7.37 -25.69
CA ALA A 28 -1.66 -6.85 -24.63
C ALA A 28 -1.15 -7.28 -23.24
N TRP A 29 -0.70 -8.53 -23.09
CA TRP A 29 -0.18 -9.06 -21.83
C TRP A 29 1.14 -8.38 -21.41
N HIS A 30 2.02 -8.08 -22.37
CA HIS A 30 3.25 -7.31 -22.09
C HIS A 30 2.94 -5.87 -21.64
N ARG A 31 1.93 -5.23 -22.25
CA ARG A 31 1.49 -3.88 -21.86
C ARG A 31 0.89 -3.85 -20.45
N SER A 32 0.11 -4.87 -20.09
CA SER A 32 -0.47 -5.01 -18.75
C SER A 32 0.59 -5.22 -17.66
N ARG A 33 1.65 -5.99 -17.93
CA ARG A 33 2.75 -6.20 -16.96
C ARG A 33 3.52 -4.92 -16.66
N GLY A 34 3.82 -4.11 -17.67
CA GLY A 34 4.48 -2.82 -17.49
C GLY A 34 3.64 -1.86 -16.63
N MET A 35 2.32 -1.87 -16.83
CA MET A 35 1.39 -1.05 -16.04
C MET A 35 1.31 -1.49 -14.57
N LEU A 36 1.33 -2.80 -14.30
CA LEU A 36 1.38 -3.33 -12.92
C LEU A 36 2.67 -2.91 -12.19
N PHE A 37 3.82 -3.00 -12.85
CA PHE A 37 5.08 -2.52 -12.25
C PHE A 37 5.09 -1.01 -12.03
N ALA A 38 4.50 -0.23 -12.93
CA ALA A 38 4.35 1.21 -12.75
C ALA A 38 3.44 1.55 -11.57
N LEU A 39 2.30 0.86 -11.43
CA LEU A 39 1.39 1.00 -10.28
C LEU A 39 2.07 0.59 -8.97
N PHE A 40 2.82 -0.51 -8.97
CA PHE A 40 3.60 -0.97 -7.83
C PHE A 40 4.64 0.08 -7.41
N ALA A 41 5.41 0.61 -8.38
CA ALA A 41 6.39 1.66 -8.13
C ALA A 41 5.73 2.95 -7.61
N ALA A 42 4.59 3.35 -8.18
CA ALA A 42 3.82 4.51 -7.74
C ALA A 42 3.28 4.33 -6.31
N SER A 43 2.79 3.14 -5.96
CA SER A 43 2.34 2.81 -4.61
C SER A 43 3.50 2.86 -3.61
N GLY A 44 4.67 2.32 -3.97
CA GLY A 44 5.87 2.40 -3.14
C GLY A 44 6.33 3.85 -2.94
N PHE A 45 6.33 4.65 -4.01
CA PHE A 45 6.66 6.07 -3.97
C PHE A 45 5.67 6.86 -3.09
N ALA A 46 4.37 6.60 -3.20
CA ALA A 46 3.36 7.19 -2.32
C ALA A 46 3.60 6.82 -0.85
N GLY A 47 3.96 5.56 -0.58
CA GLY A 47 4.35 5.09 0.75
C GLY A 47 5.52 5.88 1.34
N LEU A 48 6.56 6.13 0.54
CA LEU A 48 7.72 6.95 0.95
C LEU A 48 7.34 8.40 1.25
N ILE A 49 6.43 8.99 0.47
CA ILE A 49 5.90 10.34 0.74
C ILE A 49 5.15 10.36 2.08
N TYR A 50 4.28 9.38 2.33
CA TYR A 50 3.58 9.28 3.61
C TYR A 50 4.54 9.14 4.78
N GLU A 51 5.57 8.29 4.65
CA GLU A 51 6.61 8.12 5.67
C GLU A 51 7.33 9.45 5.98
N ALA A 52 7.70 10.20 4.95
CA ALA A 52 8.37 11.50 5.10
C ALA A 52 7.45 12.54 5.78
N ILE A 53 6.17 12.60 5.38
CA ILE A 53 5.18 13.50 5.97
C ILE A 53 5.00 13.18 7.45
N TRP A 54 4.74 11.92 7.81
CA TRP A 54 4.55 11.51 9.20
C TRP A 54 5.78 11.81 10.05
N THR A 55 6.98 11.50 9.53
CA THR A 55 8.24 11.83 10.21
C THR A 55 8.33 13.32 10.55
N HIS A 56 7.89 14.20 9.65
CA HIS A 56 7.88 15.64 9.90
C HIS A 56 6.90 16.03 11.02
N TYR A 57 5.68 15.51 11.00
CA TYR A 57 4.68 15.74 12.06
C TYR A 57 5.17 15.27 13.43
N LEU A 58 5.73 14.06 13.48
CA LEU A 58 6.23 13.46 14.72
C LEU A 58 7.48 14.14 15.24
N LYS A 59 8.36 14.60 14.36
CA LYS A 59 9.51 15.42 14.75
C LYS A 59 9.04 16.66 15.52
N LEU A 60 7.95 17.29 15.07
CA LEU A 60 7.37 18.45 15.75
C LEU A 60 6.76 18.07 17.11
N PHE A 61 6.14 16.90 17.23
CA PHE A 61 5.47 16.45 18.46
C PHE A 61 6.42 15.87 19.52
N LEU A 62 7.41 15.08 19.09
CA LEU A 62 8.42 14.41 19.92
C LEU A 62 9.61 15.34 20.22
N GLY A 63 9.83 16.37 19.40
CA GLY A 63 10.93 17.33 19.55
C GLY A 63 12.31 16.80 19.12
N HIS A 64 12.41 15.53 18.71
CA HIS A 64 13.66 14.87 18.32
C HIS A 64 13.51 14.17 16.97
N ALA A 65 14.27 14.63 15.97
CA ALA A 65 14.20 14.10 14.61
C ALA A 65 14.59 12.61 14.51
N ALA A 66 15.63 12.20 15.24
CA ALA A 66 16.11 10.82 15.23
C ALA A 66 15.04 9.85 15.76
N TYR A 67 14.39 10.18 16.87
CA TYR A 67 13.32 9.35 17.45
C TYR A 67 12.08 9.31 16.57
N ALA A 68 11.71 10.43 15.94
CA ALA A 68 10.59 10.45 15.01
C ALA A 68 10.83 9.52 13.83
N GLN A 69 12.01 9.59 13.20
CA GLN A 69 12.32 8.76 12.03
C GLN A 69 12.38 7.27 12.37
N THR A 70 13.04 6.89 13.48
CA THR A 70 13.12 5.48 13.87
C THR A 70 11.76 4.90 14.26
N LEU A 71 10.93 5.69 14.97
CA LEU A 71 9.60 5.27 15.37
C LEU A 71 8.68 5.09 14.16
N VAL A 72 8.67 6.05 13.24
CA VAL A 72 7.89 5.95 11.99
C VAL A 72 8.30 4.72 11.21
N LEU A 73 9.59 4.52 10.98
CA LEU A 73 10.09 3.37 10.24
C LEU A 73 9.69 2.05 10.90
N ALA A 74 9.78 1.96 12.23
CA ALA A 74 9.39 0.77 12.99
C ALA A 74 7.88 0.48 12.86
N ILE A 75 7.03 1.50 13.01
CA ILE A 75 5.58 1.35 12.86
C ILE A 75 5.21 1.03 11.41
N PHE A 76 5.87 1.66 10.45
CA PHE A 76 5.61 1.48 9.03
C PHE A 76 5.96 0.05 8.61
N MET A 77 7.18 -0.41 8.89
CA MET A 77 7.61 -1.77 8.57
C MET A 77 6.80 -2.82 9.35
N GLY A 78 6.52 -2.57 10.63
CA GLY A 78 5.66 -3.45 11.44
C GLY A 78 4.22 -3.52 10.90
N GLY A 79 3.68 -2.38 10.48
CA GLY A 79 2.35 -2.27 9.87
C GLY A 79 2.29 -2.99 8.53
N LEU A 80 3.29 -2.83 7.66
CA LEU A 80 3.39 -3.55 6.38
C LEU A 80 3.42 -5.08 6.61
N ALA A 81 4.21 -5.55 7.56
CA ALA A 81 4.29 -6.96 7.92
C ALA A 81 2.96 -7.49 8.47
N LEU A 82 2.32 -6.74 9.38
CA LEU A 82 1.01 -7.11 9.94
C LEU A 82 -0.08 -7.11 8.87
N GLY A 83 -0.13 -6.10 8.01
CA GLY A 83 -1.10 -5.97 6.93
C GLY A 83 -0.97 -7.08 5.90
N SER A 84 0.25 -7.40 5.48
CA SER A 84 0.48 -8.50 4.53
C SER A 84 0.14 -9.87 5.12
N TRP A 85 0.45 -10.09 6.40
CA TRP A 85 0.04 -11.31 7.12
C TRP A 85 -1.47 -11.43 7.26
N LEU A 86 -2.15 -10.34 7.62
CA LEU A 86 -3.60 -10.27 7.73
C LEU A 86 -4.25 -10.57 6.38
N SER A 87 -3.81 -9.90 5.31
CA SER A 87 -4.33 -10.11 3.97
C SER A 87 -4.09 -11.56 3.50
N SER A 88 -2.92 -12.14 3.74
CA SER A 88 -2.62 -13.54 3.42
C SER A 88 -3.54 -14.52 4.15
N ARG A 89 -3.83 -14.30 5.44
CA ARG A 89 -4.77 -15.12 6.23
C ARG A 89 -6.22 -15.05 5.73
N TRP A 90 -6.61 -13.90 5.20
CA TRP A 90 -7.97 -13.69 4.73
C TRP A 90 -8.15 -14.02 3.24
N SER A 91 -7.08 -14.02 2.43
CA SER A 91 -7.11 -14.19 0.97
C SER A 91 -7.85 -15.44 0.50
N GLU A 92 -7.82 -16.55 1.26
CA GLU A 92 -8.60 -17.76 0.96
C GLU A 92 -10.13 -17.56 0.98
N ARG A 93 -10.62 -16.44 1.53
CA ARG A 93 -12.05 -16.18 1.77
C ARG A 93 -12.65 -15.07 0.91
N TRP A 94 -11.84 -14.31 0.16
CA TRP A 94 -12.34 -13.20 -0.67
C TRP A 94 -12.54 -13.66 -2.12
N ARG A 95 -13.80 -13.65 -2.56
CA ARG A 95 -14.19 -14.05 -3.91
C ARG A 95 -13.87 -13.00 -4.98
N ASP A 96 -13.62 -11.74 -4.56
CA ASP A 96 -13.31 -10.61 -5.44
C ASP A 96 -12.18 -9.72 -4.85
N LEU A 97 -10.92 -10.04 -5.18
CA LEU A 97 -9.73 -9.27 -4.77
C LEU A 97 -9.78 -7.80 -5.20
N PHE A 98 -10.45 -7.50 -6.33
CA PHE A 98 -10.62 -6.14 -6.83
C PHE A 98 -11.42 -5.22 -5.88
N VAL A 99 -12.44 -5.76 -5.19
CA VAL A 99 -13.25 -4.96 -4.25
C VAL A 99 -12.45 -4.66 -2.99
N ALA A 100 -11.66 -5.63 -2.50
CA ALA A 100 -10.77 -5.43 -1.37
C ALA A 100 -9.68 -4.38 -1.67
N TYR A 101 -9.12 -4.40 -2.89
CA TYR A 101 -8.18 -3.37 -3.36
C TYR A 101 -8.81 -1.98 -3.38
N ALA A 102 -9.98 -1.83 -4.03
CA ALA A 102 -10.69 -0.56 -4.13
C ALA A 102 -11.10 0.00 -2.75
N ALA A 103 -11.54 -0.86 -1.84
CA ALA A 103 -11.87 -0.47 -0.47
C ALA A 103 -10.64 -0.01 0.33
N THR A 104 -9.49 -0.65 0.12
CA THR A 104 -8.23 -0.28 0.78
C THR A 104 -7.73 1.08 0.28
N GLU A 105 -7.76 1.31 -1.03
CA GLU A 105 -7.47 2.61 -1.66
C GLU A 105 -8.39 3.72 -1.13
N ALA A 106 -9.71 3.47 -1.10
CA ALA A 106 -10.67 4.42 -0.56
C ALA A 106 -10.41 4.73 0.93
N ALA A 107 -10.09 3.70 1.73
CA ALA A 107 -9.76 3.87 3.14
C ALA A 107 -8.45 4.66 3.33
N ILE A 108 -7.43 4.42 2.52
CA ILE A 108 -6.17 5.19 2.54
C ILE A 108 -6.44 6.66 2.18
N GLY A 109 -7.25 6.92 1.16
CA GLY A 109 -7.62 8.27 0.75
C GLY A 109 -8.38 9.03 1.84
N VAL A 110 -9.39 8.39 2.45
CA VAL A 110 -10.17 8.99 3.55
C VAL A 110 -9.28 9.24 4.77
N LEU A 111 -8.44 8.27 5.14
CA LEU A 111 -7.52 8.43 6.27
C LEU A 111 -6.49 9.53 6.00
N GLY A 112 -5.97 9.64 4.77
CA GLY A 112 -5.05 10.71 4.38
C GLY A 112 -5.68 12.11 4.53
N LEU A 113 -6.93 12.29 4.09
CA LEU A 113 -7.66 13.55 4.25
C LEU A 113 -7.96 13.87 5.73
N ALA A 114 -8.35 12.85 6.50
CA ALA A 114 -8.66 13.01 7.92
C ALA A 114 -7.39 13.17 8.78
N PHE A 115 -6.23 12.71 8.33
CA PHE A 115 -5.01 12.59 9.14
C PHE A 115 -4.61 13.92 9.77
N HIS A 116 -4.60 15.02 8.99
CA HIS A 116 -4.20 16.33 9.52
C HIS A 116 -5.13 16.77 10.66
N HIS A 117 -6.44 16.70 10.46
CA HIS A 117 -7.43 17.08 11.48
C HIS A 117 -7.34 16.19 12.73
N VAL A 118 -7.21 14.88 12.54
CA VAL A 118 -7.06 13.92 13.64
C VAL A 118 -5.76 14.15 14.39
N PHE A 119 -4.65 14.41 13.69
CA PHE A 119 -3.36 14.69 14.32
C PHE A 119 -3.40 15.97 15.15
N VAL A 120 -3.92 17.07 14.60
CA VAL A 120 -4.03 18.35 15.32
C VAL A 120 -4.95 18.21 16.54
N GLY A 121 -6.12 17.58 16.36
CA GLY A 121 -7.06 17.35 17.47
C GLY A 121 -6.48 16.46 18.57
N ALA A 122 -5.87 15.32 18.20
CA ALA A 122 -5.28 14.39 19.15
C ALA A 122 -4.10 15.00 19.92
N THR A 123 -3.25 15.78 19.23
CA THR A 123 -2.11 16.45 19.86
C THR A 123 -2.54 17.62 20.75
N SER A 124 -3.52 18.43 20.34
CA SER A 124 -4.10 19.49 21.19
C SER A 124 -4.74 18.91 22.45
N LEU A 125 -5.58 17.88 22.33
CA LEU A 125 -6.16 17.20 23.49
C LEU A 125 -5.10 16.60 24.42
N ALA A 126 -4.05 15.99 23.84
CA ALA A 126 -2.93 15.47 24.61
C ALA A 126 -2.22 16.58 25.40
N TYR A 127 -1.95 17.73 24.78
CA TYR A 127 -1.28 18.86 25.43
C TYR A 127 -2.16 19.56 26.48
N GLU A 128 -3.46 19.66 26.25
CA GLU A 128 -4.39 20.37 27.13
C GLU A 128 -4.84 19.53 28.32
N HIS A 129 -5.09 18.24 28.11
CA HIS A 129 -5.76 17.40 29.11
C HIS A 129 -4.88 16.30 29.69
N VAL A 130 -3.88 15.78 28.97
CA VAL A 130 -3.14 14.58 29.43
C VAL A 130 -1.76 14.92 29.96
N LEU A 131 -0.97 15.68 29.19
CA LEU A 131 0.39 16.06 29.56
C LEU A 131 0.48 16.85 30.89
N PRO A 132 -0.44 17.79 31.20
CA PRO A 132 -0.40 18.52 32.47
C PRO A 132 -0.60 17.61 33.68
N HIS A 133 -1.43 16.57 33.55
CA HIS A 133 -1.70 15.60 34.61
C HIS A 133 -0.56 14.57 34.79
N LEU A 134 0.29 14.39 33.78
CA LEU A 134 1.48 13.53 33.86
C LEU A 134 2.66 14.19 34.60
N GLY A 135 2.59 15.52 34.80
CA GLY A 135 3.02 16.31 35.97
C GLY A 135 4.44 16.21 36.55
N GLY A 136 5.29 15.27 36.14
CA GLY A 136 6.63 15.13 36.72
C GLY A 136 7.48 13.96 36.24
N SER A 137 6.92 12.97 35.54
CA SER A 137 7.72 11.84 35.02
C SER A 137 7.99 11.98 33.53
N ALA A 138 9.21 12.39 33.18
CA ALA A 138 9.65 12.53 31.78
C ALA A 138 9.48 11.23 30.97
N ALA A 139 9.64 10.07 31.63
CA ALA A 139 9.42 8.76 31.03
C ALA A 139 7.96 8.52 30.63
N ALA A 140 6.99 8.86 31.48
CA ALA A 140 5.57 8.63 31.16
C ALA A 140 5.09 9.55 30.04
N VAL A 141 5.55 10.81 30.03
CA VAL A 141 5.27 11.74 28.92
C VAL A 141 5.84 11.20 27.61
N THR A 142 7.07 10.70 27.63
CA THR A 142 7.69 10.11 26.43
C THR A 142 6.93 8.89 25.95
N LEU A 143 6.64 7.93 26.84
CA LEU A 143 5.88 6.73 26.51
C LEU A 143 4.50 7.05 25.93
N PHE A 144 3.79 8.03 26.52
CA PHE A 144 2.49 8.47 26.02
C PHE A 144 2.59 9.09 24.61
N LYS A 145 3.60 9.93 24.37
CA LYS A 145 3.81 10.51 23.03
C LYS A 145 4.11 9.42 21.99
N TRP A 146 4.91 8.43 22.36
CA TRP A 146 5.26 7.31 21.49
C TRP A 146 4.07 6.38 21.21
N SER A 147 3.22 6.12 22.20
CA SER A 147 2.02 5.30 22.02
C SER A 147 0.98 6.02 21.18
N LEU A 148 0.74 7.31 21.41
CA LEU A 148 -0.16 8.12 20.61
C LEU A 148 0.29 8.19 19.15
N ALA A 149 1.59 8.39 18.93
CA ALA A 149 2.22 8.33 17.62
C ALA A 149 1.97 6.99 16.91
N ALA A 150 2.20 5.88 17.62
CA ALA A 150 1.97 4.55 17.08
C ALA A 150 0.51 4.34 16.68
N VAL A 151 -0.44 4.68 17.55
CA VAL A 151 -1.87 4.52 17.29
C VAL A 151 -2.34 5.34 16.08
N LEU A 152 -1.78 6.53 15.86
CA LEU A 152 -2.17 7.38 14.72
C LEU A 152 -1.68 6.83 13.38
N ILE A 153 -0.52 6.20 13.33
CA ILE A 153 0.17 5.82 12.08
C ILE A 153 -0.07 4.35 11.71
N LEU A 154 -0.21 3.50 12.73
CA LEU A 154 -0.34 2.05 12.57
C LEU A 154 -1.54 1.64 11.68
N PRO A 155 -2.74 2.24 11.79
CA PRO A 155 -3.86 1.90 10.92
C PRO A 155 -3.56 2.12 9.44
N GLN A 156 -3.01 3.29 9.07
CA GLN A 156 -2.63 3.58 7.68
C GLN A 156 -1.49 2.68 7.19
N SER A 157 -0.50 2.38 8.05
CA SER A 157 0.61 1.49 7.70
C SER A 157 0.14 0.06 7.43
N VAL A 158 -0.79 -0.45 8.24
CA VAL A 158 -1.40 -1.77 8.05
C VAL A 158 -2.21 -1.83 6.75
N LEU A 159 -3.00 -0.79 6.46
CA LEU A 159 -3.73 -0.67 5.20
C LEU A 159 -2.82 -0.69 3.98
N LEU A 160 -1.72 0.06 4.02
CA LEU A 160 -0.70 0.03 2.95
C LEU A 160 -0.05 -1.35 2.80
N GLY A 161 0.10 -2.09 3.90
CA GLY A 161 0.62 -3.47 3.88
C GLY A 161 -0.32 -4.48 3.22
N MET A 162 -1.63 -4.27 3.36
CA MET A 162 -2.65 -5.13 2.75
C MET A 162 -2.72 -4.99 1.23
N THR A 163 -2.21 -3.90 0.67
CA THR A 163 -2.21 -3.66 -0.77
C THR A 163 -1.32 -4.66 -1.53
N PHE A 164 -0.22 -5.13 -0.92
CA PHE A 164 0.74 -6.03 -1.58
C PHE A 164 0.17 -7.42 -1.94
N PRO A 165 -0.54 -8.14 -1.06
CA PRO A 165 -1.07 -9.46 -1.40
C PRO A 165 -2.37 -9.42 -2.23
N LEU A 166 -2.96 -8.22 -2.41
CA LEU A 166 -4.19 -8.03 -3.17
C LEU A 166 -3.95 -7.78 -4.67
N MET A 167 -2.72 -7.40 -5.06
CA MET A 167 -2.28 -7.29 -6.46
C MET A 167 -1.71 -8.61 -6.98
#